data_AF-A0A3D3YRD0-F1
#
_entry.id   AF-A0A3D3YRD0-F1
#
_cell.length_a   1.000
_cell.length_b   1.000
_cell.length_c   1.000
_cell.angle_alpha   90.00
_cell.angle_beta   90.00
_cell.angle_gamma   90.00
#
_symmetry.space_group_name_H-M   'P 1'
#
loop_
_entity.id
_entity.type
_entity.pdbx_description
1 polymer ?
#
loop_
_entity_poly.entity_id
_entity_poly.type
_entity_poly.pdbx_seq_one_letter_code
_entity_poly.pdbx_strand_id
1 'polypeptide(L)'
;MCDVATPLTYERYTGNWQGSYQGWLITPKTMGMRMAKNLPGLKNFYMAGQWVEVGGGLPAVTISGRDVVQIICKRDKKRFVTMAP
;
A
#
# COMPACT_ATOMS: atom_id res chain seq x y z
N MET A 1 -32.01 12.93 -9.17
CA MET A 1 -31.10 12.83 -8.00
C MET A 1 -29.79 12.22 -8.50
N CYS A 2 -28.64 12.71 -8.04
CA CYS A 2 -27.31 12.28 -8.47
C CYS A 2 -26.44 12.05 -7.23
N ASP A 3 -25.73 10.92 -7.18
CA ASP A 3 -24.77 10.62 -6.13
C ASP A 3 -23.44 11.31 -6.41
N VAL A 4 -22.86 11.93 -5.37
CA VAL A 4 -21.60 12.68 -5.50
C VAL A 4 -20.59 12.18 -4.47
N ALA A 5 -19.45 11.71 -4.95
CA ALA A 5 -18.29 11.46 -4.11
C ALA A 5 -17.50 12.76 -3.90
N THR A 6 -17.21 13.08 -2.64
CA THR A 6 -16.38 14.22 -2.25
C THR A 6 -15.16 13.72 -1.49
N PRO A 7 -14.13 14.55 -1.24
CA PRO A 7 -13.02 14.16 -0.35
C PRO A 7 -13.48 13.59 1.00
N LEU A 8 -14.54 14.16 1.58
CA LEU A 8 -15.15 13.67 2.84
C LEU A 8 -15.71 12.23 2.69
N THR A 9 -16.16 11.84 1.50
CA THR A 9 -16.61 10.46 1.22
C THR A 9 -15.46 9.47 1.38
N TYR A 10 -14.26 9.77 0.85
CA TYR A 10 -13.09 8.90 0.96
C TYR A 10 -12.53 8.86 2.37
N GLU A 11 -12.50 10.01 3.06
CA GLU A 11 -12.10 10.06 4.47
C GLU A 11 -13.03 9.20 5.34
N ARG A 12 -14.36 9.36 5.19
CA ARG A 12 -15.34 8.62 6.00
C ARG A 12 -15.35 7.11 5.73
N TYR A 13 -15.22 6.69 4.47
CA TYR A 13 -15.36 5.26 4.13
C TYR A 13 -14.06 4.47 4.22
N THR A 14 -12.91 5.08 3.96
CA THR A 14 -11.64 4.35 3.90
C THR A 14 -10.56 4.93 4.82
N GLY A 15 -10.87 6.00 5.57
CA GLY A 15 -9.90 6.65 6.45
C GLY A 15 -8.74 7.29 5.70
N ASN A 16 -8.89 7.59 4.40
CA ASN A 16 -7.80 8.15 3.61
C ASN A 16 -7.50 9.58 4.07
N TRP A 17 -6.22 9.82 4.34
CA TRP A 17 -5.71 11.14 4.71
C TRP A 17 -6.10 12.20 3.67
N GLN A 18 -6.65 13.32 4.14
CA GLN A 18 -7.11 14.44 3.30
C GLN A 18 -8.10 14.04 2.19
N GLY A 19 -8.86 12.95 2.37
CA GLY A 19 -9.83 12.48 1.38
C GLY A 19 -9.19 12.03 0.07
N SER A 20 -7.91 11.67 0.08
CA SER A 20 -7.21 11.24 -1.12
C SER A 20 -7.77 9.91 -1.62
N TYR A 21 -8.21 9.86 -2.88
CA TYR A 21 -8.74 8.64 -3.48
C TYR A 21 -7.62 7.66 -3.90
N GLN A 22 -6.40 8.16 -4.02
CA GLN A 22 -5.18 7.41 -4.31
C GLN A 22 -4.11 7.78 -3.26
N GLY A 23 -3.04 6.98 -3.14
CA GLY A 23 -1.91 7.35 -2.30
C GLY A 23 -1.07 8.48 -2.90
N TRP A 24 0.19 8.20 -3.21
CA TRP A 24 1.11 9.20 -3.75
C TRP A 24 0.88 9.47 -5.24
N LEU A 25 0.67 10.74 -5.60
CA LEU A 25 0.67 11.19 -6.99
C LEU A 25 2.03 10.89 -7.63
N ILE A 26 2.01 10.35 -8.85
CA ILE A 26 3.22 10.09 -9.63
C ILE A 26 3.75 11.42 -10.18
N THR A 27 4.91 11.83 -9.70
CA THR A 27 5.65 13.02 -10.13
C THR A 27 7.13 12.66 -10.28
N PRO A 28 7.95 13.46 -10.97
CA PRO A 28 9.40 13.22 -11.02
C PRO A 28 10.05 13.13 -9.63
N LYS A 29 9.49 13.80 -8.62
CA LYS A 29 9.98 13.76 -7.23
C LYS A 29 9.59 12.47 -6.50
N THR A 30 8.43 11.90 -6.81
CA THR A 30 7.89 10.73 -6.10
C THR A 30 8.18 9.41 -6.79
N MET A 31 8.48 9.39 -8.09
CA MET A 31 8.69 8.16 -8.88
C MET A 31 9.79 7.23 -8.32
N GLY A 32 10.83 7.78 -7.69
CA GLY A 32 11.91 7.02 -7.05
C GLY A 32 11.71 6.76 -5.55
N MET A 33 10.62 7.24 -4.96
CA MET A 33 10.37 7.13 -3.53
C MET A 33 10.16 5.67 -3.15
N ARG A 34 10.90 5.21 -2.13
CA ARG A 34 10.71 3.89 -1.53
C ARG A 34 10.45 4.06 -0.06
N MET A 35 9.29 3.61 0.39
CA MET A 35 8.95 3.58 1.81
C MET A 35 9.37 2.24 2.41
N ALA A 36 9.94 2.27 3.61
CA ALA A 36 10.20 1.05 4.35
C ALA A 36 8.86 0.37 4.68
N LYS A 37 8.77 -0.94 4.43
CA LYS A 37 7.56 -1.74 4.74
C LYS A 37 7.50 -2.20 6.19
N ASN A 38 8.41 -1.71 7.03
CA ASN A 38 8.47 -1.96 8.47
C ASN A 38 8.58 -0.63 9.21
N LEU A 39 8.28 -0.66 10.51
CA LEU A 39 8.38 0.52 11.37
C LEU A 39 9.50 0.29 12.40
N PRO A 40 10.54 1.16 12.45
CA PRO A 40 11.58 1.07 13.48
C PRO A 40 10.96 1.07 14.88
N GLY A 41 11.44 0.18 15.74
CA GLY A 41 10.92 0.01 17.10
C GLY A 41 9.72 -0.91 17.23
N LEU A 42 9.08 -1.33 16.12
CA LEU A 42 7.92 -2.22 16.16
C LEU A 42 8.23 -3.59 15.52
N LYS A 43 8.41 -4.60 16.38
CA LYS A 43 8.71 -5.98 15.94
C LYS A 43 7.46 -6.62 15.34
N ASN A 44 7.64 -7.40 14.26
CA ASN A 44 6.56 -8.12 13.56
C ASN A 44 5.49 -7.20 12.94
N PHE A 45 5.81 -5.93 12.72
CA PHE A 45 4.89 -4.99 12.07
C PHE A 45 5.31 -4.75 10.62
N TYR A 46 4.33 -4.84 9.72
CA TYR A 46 4.51 -4.66 8.29
C TYR A 46 3.43 -3.76 7.72
N MET A 47 3.81 -2.90 6.79
CA MET A 47 2.91 -1.98 6.10
C MET A 47 2.81 -2.39 4.63
N ALA A 48 1.59 -2.46 4.12
CA ALA A 48 1.29 -2.66 2.70
C ALA A 48 0.16 -1.72 2.28
N GLY A 49 0.12 -1.39 1.01
CA GLY A 49 -0.98 -0.63 0.41
C GLY A 49 -0.55 0.69 -0.21
N GLN A 50 -1.53 1.50 -0.60
CA GLN A 50 -1.31 2.65 -1.48
C GLN A 50 -0.47 3.77 -0.85
N TRP A 51 -0.37 3.80 0.47
CA TRP A 51 0.47 4.76 1.19
C TRP A 51 1.93 4.32 1.29
N VAL A 52 2.23 3.06 0.98
CA VAL A 52 3.56 2.45 1.03
C VAL A 52 4.18 2.31 -0.37
N GLU A 53 3.36 2.44 -1.42
CA GLU A 53 3.78 2.43 -2.83
C GLU A 53 3.42 3.73 -3.55
N VAL A 54 4.18 4.07 -4.58
CA VAL A 54 3.90 5.23 -5.43
C VAL A 54 2.89 4.87 -6.51
N GLY A 55 1.97 5.79 -6.82
CA GLY A 55 1.03 5.64 -7.93
C GLY A 55 -0.28 4.93 -7.59
N GLY A 56 -0.41 4.34 -6.40
CA GLY A 56 -1.66 3.74 -5.90
C GLY A 56 -2.40 2.82 -6.89
N GLY A 57 -3.72 2.68 -6.70
CA GLY A 57 -4.54 1.77 -7.51
C GLY A 57 -4.32 0.28 -7.20
N LEU A 58 -5.20 -0.56 -7.76
CA LEU A 58 -5.22 -2.01 -7.45
C LEU A 58 -3.89 -2.72 -7.77
N PRO A 59 -3.22 -2.50 -8.91
CA PRO A 59 -1.98 -3.22 -9.22
C PRO A 59 -0.86 -2.92 -8.22
N ALA A 60 -0.62 -1.64 -7.90
CA ALA A 60 0.44 -1.24 -6.97
C ALA A 60 0.17 -1.78 -5.55
N VAL A 61 -1.08 -1.69 -5.08
CA VAL A 61 -1.49 -2.20 -3.77
C VAL A 61 -1.33 -3.71 -3.68
N THR A 62 -1.69 -4.44 -4.73
CA THR A 62 -1.57 -5.91 -4.77
C THR A 62 -0.12 -6.36 -4.74
N ILE A 63 0.76 -5.68 -5.50
CA ILE A 63 2.20 -5.91 -5.46
C ILE A 63 2.75 -5.60 -4.07
N SER A 64 2.32 -4.51 -3.44
CA SER A 64 2.75 -4.14 -2.08
C SER A 64 2.51 -5.27 -1.08
N GLY A 65 1.33 -5.89 -1.12
CA GLY A 65 0.97 -7.03 -0.27
C GLY A 65 1.85 -8.25 -0.57
N ARG A 66 2.04 -8.59 -1.85
CA ARG A 66 2.92 -9.69 -2.27
C ARG A 66 4.34 -9.53 -1.73
N ASP A 67 4.90 -8.33 -1.82
CA ASP A 67 6.24 -8.03 -1.33
C ASP A 67 6.36 -8.19 0.18
N VAL A 68 5.35 -7.74 0.95
CA VAL A 68 5.33 -7.95 2.41
C VAL A 68 5.34 -9.43 2.75
N VAL A 69 4.56 -10.25 2.04
CA VAL A 69 4.57 -11.71 2.25
C VAL A 69 5.96 -12.29 1.94
N GLN A 70 6.63 -11.83 0.87
CA GLN A 70 8.00 -12.26 0.57
C GLN A 70 8.99 -11.89 1.68
N ILE A 71 8.87 -10.68 2.26
CA ILE A 71 9.69 -10.22 3.39
C ILE A 71 9.47 -11.13 4.60
N ILE A 72 8.21 -11.46 4.91
CA ILE A 72 7.84 -12.34 6.02
C ILE A 72 8.41 -13.75 5.79
N CYS A 73 8.22 -14.35 4.61
CA CYS A 73 8.78 -15.66 4.27
C CYS A 73 10.30 -15.69 4.43
N LYS A 74 11.01 -14.67 3.91
CA LYS A 74 12.47 -14.57 4.03
C LYS A 74 12.90 -14.53 5.50
N ARG A 75 12.20 -13.75 6.33
CA ARG A 75 12.48 -13.64 7.77
C ARG A 75 12.26 -14.97 8.50
N ASP A 76 11.19 -15.68 8.16
CA ASP A 76 10.84 -16.97 8.74
C ASP A 76 11.65 -18.13 8.15
N LYS A 77 12.61 -17.85 7.26
CA LYS A 77 13.41 -18.84 6.52
C LYS A 77 12.56 -19.83 5.73
N LYS A 78 11.40 -19.37 5.24
CA LYS A 78 10.49 -20.13 4.38
C LYS A 78 10.63 -19.67 2.93
N ARG A 79 10.55 -20.60 1.98
CA ARG A 79 10.49 -20.26 0.55
C ARG A 79 9.12 -19.65 0.25
N PHE A 80 9.10 -18.48 -0.39
CA PHE A 80 7.87 -17.91 -0.94
C PHE A 80 7.43 -18.74 -2.16
N VAL A 81 6.17 -19.17 -2.17
CA VAL A 81 5.56 -19.94 -3.25
C VAL A 81 4.23 -19.33 -3.64
N THR A 82 3.90 -19.37 -4.93
CA THR A 82 2.59 -18.99 -5.47
C THR A 82 2.05 -20.19 -6.24
N MET A 83 0.80 -20.56 -6.00
CA MET A 83 0.08 -21.50 -6.84
C MET A 83 -0.79 -20.70 -7.80
N ALA A 84 -0.75 -21.02 -9.09
CA ALA A 84 -1.82 -20.60 -9.99
C ALA A 84 -3.08 -21.41 -9.62
N PRO A 85 -4.28 -20.81 -9.62
CA PRO A 85 -5.52 -21.57 -9.57
C PRO A 85 -5.64 -22.52 -10.77
#